data_AF-A0A4R6L549-F1
#
_entry.id   AF-A0A4R6L549-F1
#
_cell.length_a   1.000
_cell.length_b   1.000
_cell.length_c   1.000
_cell.angle_alpha   90.00
_cell.angle_beta   90.00
_cell.angle_gamma   90.00
#
_symmetry.space_group_name_H-M   'P 1'
#
loop_
_entity.id
_entity.type
_entity.pdbx_description
1 polymer ?
#
loop_
_entity_poly.entity_id
_entity_poly.type
_entity_poly.pdbx_seq_one_letter_code
_entity_poly.pdbx_strand_id
1 'polypeptide(L)'
;MRSRTRLELQVNEKRANGDDVRRRVVELVTRAEAIVEALEVGTADGRWAMTAFSRYRLCELLEIMPYVRYDGEPDGDPVELLDEAARLAEQIDVPIEDLSWRLALGDALRSAAADIRRVRDARDV
;
A
#
# COMPACT_ATOMS: atom_id res chain seq x y z
N MET A 1 -3.23 -38.93 -19.72
CA MET A 1 -3.87 -38.51 -18.44
C MET A 1 -2.90 -37.79 -17.47
N ARG A 2 -1.83 -37.12 -17.95
CA ARG A 2 -0.82 -36.41 -17.12
C ARG A 2 -0.90 -34.86 -17.17
N SER A 3 -1.72 -34.29 -18.06
CA SER A 3 -1.77 -32.83 -18.28
C SER A 3 -2.60 -32.07 -17.24
N ARG A 4 -3.54 -32.73 -16.56
CA ARG A 4 -4.47 -32.08 -15.62
C ARG A 4 -3.78 -31.64 -14.33
N THR A 5 -2.92 -32.50 -13.78
CA THR A 5 -2.16 -32.25 -12.55
C THR A 5 -1.16 -31.10 -12.67
N ARG A 6 -0.57 -30.88 -13.86
CA ARG A 6 0.41 -29.80 -14.09
C ARG A 6 -0.25 -28.42 -14.15
N LEU A 7 -1.42 -28.34 -14.76
CA LEU A 7 -2.21 -27.10 -14.82
C LEU A 7 -2.73 -26.69 -13.44
N GLU A 8 -3.18 -27.65 -12.63
CA GLU A 8 -3.66 -27.39 -11.26
C GLU A 8 -2.55 -26.88 -10.35
N LEU A 9 -1.34 -27.46 -10.42
CA LEU A 9 -0.17 -26.99 -9.67
C LEU A 9 0.22 -25.57 -10.07
N GLN A 10 0.25 -25.27 -11.38
CA GLN A 10 0.62 -23.94 -11.88
C GLN A 10 -0.40 -22.86 -11.49
N VAL A 11 -1.69 -23.19 -11.42
CA VAL A 11 -2.74 -22.27 -10.94
C VAL A 11 -2.61 -22.00 -9.44
N ASN A 12 -2.30 -23.03 -8.65
CA ASN A 12 -2.12 -22.88 -7.21
C ASN A 12 -0.87 -22.07 -6.85
N GLU A 13 0.26 -22.28 -7.56
CA GLU A 13 1.48 -21.49 -7.39
C GLU A 13 1.25 -20.01 -7.71
N LYS A 14 0.51 -19.71 -8.79
CA LYS A 14 0.16 -18.33 -9.15
C LYS A 14 -0.72 -17.65 -8.10
N ARG A 15 -1.73 -18.35 -7.57
CA ARG A 15 -2.59 -17.82 -6.50
C ARG A 15 -1.79 -17.54 -5.23
N ALA A 16 -0.96 -18.49 -4.81
CA ALA A 16 -0.11 -18.31 -3.62
C ALA A 16 0.85 -17.12 -3.76
N ASN A 17 1.41 -16.91 -4.96
CA ASN A 17 2.25 -15.74 -5.24
C ASN A 17 1.45 -14.43 -5.22
N GLY A 18 0.24 -14.40 -5.79
CA GLY A 18 -0.64 -13.23 -5.74
C GLY A 18 -1.04 -12.84 -4.30
N ASP A 19 -1.35 -13.83 -3.47
CA ASP A 19 -1.68 -13.63 -2.06
C ASP A 19 -0.46 -13.14 -1.26
N ASP A 20 0.74 -13.62 -1.57
CA ASP A 20 2.00 -13.13 -0.97
C ASP A 20 2.26 -11.67 -1.34
N VAL A 21 2.08 -11.30 -2.62
CA VAL A 21 2.24 -9.91 -3.08
C VAL A 21 1.20 -9.00 -2.42
N ARG A 22 -0.08 -9.40 -2.35
CA ARG A 22 -1.12 -8.60 -1.68
C ARG A 22 -0.80 -8.39 -0.20
N ARG A 23 -0.40 -9.44 0.51
CA ARG A 23 0.02 -9.35 1.92
C ARG A 23 1.18 -8.37 2.10
N ARG A 24 2.17 -8.41 1.21
CA ARG A 24 3.33 -7.52 1.28
C ARG A 24 2.98 -6.06 0.97
N VAL A 25 2.06 -5.82 0.03
CA VAL A 25 1.50 -4.47 -0.21
C VAL A 25 0.81 -3.95 1.05
N VAL A 26 -0.04 -4.77 1.69
CA VAL A 26 -0.71 -4.42 2.95
C VAL A 26 0.31 -4.07 4.04
N GLU A 27 1.33 -4.90 4.23
CA GLU A 27 2.38 -4.66 5.23
C GLU A 27 3.10 -3.32 5.01
N LEU A 28 3.51 -3.02 3.78
CA LEU A 28 4.18 -1.77 3.41
C LEU A 28 3.28 -0.56 3.69
N VAL A 29 1.99 -0.65 3.33
CA VAL A 29 1.03 0.43 3.57
C VAL A 29 0.79 0.62 5.07
N THR A 30 0.53 -0.45 5.82
CA THR A 30 0.33 -0.36 7.27
C THR A 30 1.54 0.26 7.98
N ARG A 31 2.77 -0.10 7.56
CA ARG A 31 4.00 0.50 8.08
C ARG A 31 4.10 1.98 7.73
N ALA A 32 3.83 2.36 6.48
CA ALA A 32 3.83 3.76 6.05
C ALA A 32 2.81 4.61 6.84
N GLU A 33 1.61 4.06 7.06
CA GLU A 33 0.56 4.70 7.87
C GLU A 33 1.02 4.95 9.31
N ALA A 34 1.64 3.96 9.95
CA ALA A 34 2.15 4.10 11.32
C ALA A 34 3.24 5.16 11.44
N ILE A 35 4.11 5.30 10.42
CA ILE A 35 5.14 6.34 10.38
C ILE A 35 4.49 7.73 10.23
N VAL A 36 3.54 7.88 9.30
CA VAL A 36 2.85 9.17 9.10
C VAL A 36 2.04 9.56 10.35
N GLU A 37 1.40 8.61 11.02
CA GLU A 37 0.71 8.85 12.29
C GLU A 37 1.67 9.33 13.38
N ALA A 38 2.84 8.71 13.52
CA ALA A 38 3.85 9.16 14.46
C ALA A 38 4.37 10.58 14.13
N LEU A 39 4.53 10.89 12.85
CA LEU A 39 4.90 12.23 12.38
C LEU A 39 3.81 13.26 12.67
N GLU A 40 2.54 12.89 12.48
CA GLU A 40 1.37 13.74 12.76
C GLU A 40 1.28 14.08 14.26
N VAL A 41 1.42 13.08 15.15
CA VAL A 41 1.45 13.28 16.61
C VAL A 41 2.62 14.18 17.03
N GLY A 42 3.75 14.09 16.34
CA GLY A 42 4.95 14.88 16.62
C GLY A 42 4.93 16.33 16.12
N THR A 43 3.90 16.75 15.36
CA THR A 43 3.83 18.07 14.73
C THR A 43 2.56 18.83 15.10
N ALA A 44 2.70 20.06 15.57
CA ALA A 44 1.58 20.87 16.04
C ALA A 44 0.82 21.66 14.94
N ASP A 45 1.36 21.73 13.72
CA ASP A 45 0.83 22.56 12.62
C ASP A 45 -0.26 21.87 11.78
N GLY A 46 -0.55 20.60 12.06
CA GLY A 46 -1.61 19.83 11.39
C GLY A 46 -1.35 19.54 9.91
N ARG A 47 -0.15 19.81 9.39
CA ARG A 47 0.15 19.64 7.94
C ARG A 47 -0.04 18.21 7.45
N TRP A 48 0.17 17.22 8.32
CA TRP A 48 0.00 15.81 7.98
C TRP A 48 -1.46 15.41 7.80
N ALA A 49 -2.40 16.16 8.40
CA ALA A 49 -3.83 15.97 8.14
C ALA A 49 -4.18 16.19 6.67
N MET A 50 -3.40 16.98 5.91
CA MET A 50 -3.61 17.15 4.48
C MET A 50 -3.37 15.87 3.66
N THR A 51 -2.65 14.88 4.22
CA THR A 51 -2.43 13.58 3.59
C THR A 51 -3.56 12.58 3.87
N ALA A 52 -4.43 12.87 4.84
CA ALA A 52 -5.37 11.89 5.39
C ALA A 52 -6.38 11.37 4.36
N PHE A 53 -6.80 12.18 3.39
CA PHE A 53 -7.74 11.75 2.35
C PHE A 53 -7.16 10.64 1.47
N SER A 54 -5.96 10.87 0.92
CA SER A 54 -5.29 9.93 0.03
C SER A 54 -4.91 8.63 0.78
N ARG A 55 -4.50 8.76 2.04
CA ARG A 55 -4.24 7.62 2.95
C ARG A 55 -5.50 6.82 3.27
N TYR A 56 -6.60 7.49 3.62
CA TYR A 56 -7.89 6.82 3.88
C TYR A 56 -8.38 6.05 2.65
N ARG A 57 -8.30 6.66 1.46
CA ARG A 57 -8.70 5.99 0.21
C ARG A 57 -7.87 4.74 -0.06
N LEU A 58 -6.57 4.80 0.22
CA LEU A 58 -5.66 3.66 0.10
C LEU A 58 -6.04 2.54 1.09
N CYS A 59 -6.33 2.88 2.34
CA CYS A 59 -6.79 1.93 3.35
C CYS A 59 -8.10 1.23 2.94
N GLU A 60 -9.07 1.98 2.40
CA GLU A 60 -10.32 1.40 1.88
C GLU A 60 -10.08 0.38 0.77
N LEU A 61 -9.20 0.69 -0.19
CA LEU A 61 -8.90 -0.21 -1.31
C LEU A 61 -8.22 -1.51 -0.87
N LEU A 62 -7.50 -1.48 0.25
CA LEU A 62 -6.83 -2.62 0.84
C LEU A 62 -7.65 -3.31 1.94
N GLU A 63 -8.84 -2.80 2.25
CA GLU A 63 -9.71 -3.29 3.33
C GLU A 63 -8.99 -3.30 4.69
N ILE A 64 -8.05 -2.38 4.89
CA ILE A 64 -7.35 -2.20 6.16
C ILE A 64 -7.95 -1.03 6.93
N MET A 65 -7.95 -1.14 8.25
CA MET A 65 -8.43 -0.05 9.08
C MET A 65 -7.32 1.00 9.25
N PRO A 66 -7.61 2.29 8.98
CA PRO A 66 -6.66 3.36 9.29
C PRO A 66 -6.46 3.45 10.80
N TYR A 67 -5.28 3.91 11.24
CA TYR A 67 -4.91 4.01 12.66
C TYR A 67 -4.91 2.68 13.42
N VAL A 68 -4.82 1.55 12.72
CA VAL A 68 -4.56 0.27 13.38
C VAL A 68 -3.13 0.27 13.90
N ARG A 69 -2.99 -0.21 15.14
CA ARG A 69 -1.70 -0.41 15.78
C ARG A 69 -0.82 -1.30 14.88
N TYR A 70 0.28 -0.73 14.40
CA TYR A 70 1.34 -1.51 13.78
C TYR A 70 2.18 -2.17 14.87
N ASP A 71 2.26 -3.51 14.84
CA ASP A 71 2.98 -4.30 15.84
C ASP A 71 4.51 -4.33 15.60
N GLY A 72 4.97 -3.78 14.48
CA GLY A 72 6.39 -3.66 14.12
C GLY A 72 6.98 -2.29 14.48
N GLU A 73 8.27 -2.11 14.16
CA GLU A 73 8.95 -0.82 14.32
C GLU A 73 8.59 0.11 13.14
N PRO A 74 7.97 1.28 13.39
CA PRO A 74 7.62 2.25 12.35
C PRO A 74 8.87 3.04 11.93
N ASP A 75 9.79 2.37 11.23
CA ASP A 75 11.01 2.96 10.68
C ASP A 75 10.98 3.00 9.14
N GLY A 76 11.76 3.87 8.52
CA GLY A 76 11.88 4.03 7.06
C GLY A 76 11.21 5.29 6.51
N ASP A 77 11.32 5.49 5.19
CA ASP A 77 10.63 6.59 4.49
C ASP A 77 9.24 6.13 4.01
N PRO A 78 8.13 6.72 4.50
CA PRO A 78 6.79 6.35 4.04
C PRO A 78 6.60 6.53 2.54
N VAL A 79 7.33 7.45 1.91
CA VAL A 79 7.32 7.63 0.45
C VAL A 79 7.91 6.42 -0.27
N GLU A 80 9.06 5.93 0.19
CA GLU A 80 9.74 4.79 -0.41
C GLU A 80 8.92 3.50 -0.24
N LEU A 81 8.30 3.33 0.93
CA LEU A 81 7.40 2.21 1.22
C LEU A 81 6.18 2.19 0.28
N LEU A 82 5.55 3.35 0.05
CA LEU A 82 4.40 3.47 -0.85
C LEU A 82 4.80 3.30 -2.32
N ASP A 83 5.98 3.77 -2.72
CA ASP A 83 6.52 3.55 -4.07
C ASP A 83 6.83 2.06 -4.31
N GLU A 84 7.36 1.35 -3.31
CA GLU A 84 7.55 -0.11 -3.39
C GLU A 84 6.21 -0.84 -3.48
N ALA A 85 5.25 -0.47 -2.65
CA ALA A 85 3.90 -1.01 -2.70
C ALA A 85 3.26 -0.78 -4.07
N ALA A 86 3.45 0.38 -4.71
CA ALA A 86 2.95 0.65 -6.07
C ALA A 86 3.55 -0.31 -7.11
N ARG A 87 4.87 -0.56 -7.05
CA ARG A 87 5.54 -1.53 -7.93
C ARG A 87 5.06 -2.96 -7.70
N LEU A 88 4.75 -3.33 -6.46
CA LEU A 88 4.21 -4.64 -6.13
C LEU A 88 2.73 -4.77 -6.56
N ALA A 89 1.92 -3.72 -6.42
CA ALA A 89 0.53 -3.71 -6.84
C ALA A 89 0.37 -4.00 -8.34
N GLU A 90 1.32 -3.54 -9.16
CA GLU A 90 1.38 -3.86 -10.59
C GLU A 90 1.58 -5.36 -10.89
N GLN A 91 2.14 -6.11 -9.94
CA GLN A 91 2.43 -7.55 -10.05
C GLN A 91 1.30 -8.44 -9.50
N ILE A 92 0.26 -7.86 -8.89
CA ILE A 92 -0.89 -8.63 -8.42
C ILE A 92 -1.65 -9.17 -9.64
N ASP A 93 -1.66 -10.49 -9.79
CA ASP A 93 -2.45 -11.17 -10.82
C ASP A 93 -3.91 -11.13 -10.39
N VAL A 94 -4.74 -10.42 -11.16
CA VAL A 94 -6.17 -10.26 -10.90
C VAL A 94 -6.98 -10.64 -12.14
N PRO A 95 -8.18 -11.19 -11.97
CA PRO A 95 -9.08 -11.40 -13.09
C PRO A 95 -9.50 -10.05 -13.71
N ILE A 96 -10.04 -10.08 -14.94
CA ILE A 96 -10.35 -8.85 -15.69
C ILE A 96 -11.38 -7.96 -14.97
N GLU A 97 -12.32 -8.58 -14.26
CA GLU A 97 -13.30 -7.91 -13.40
C GLU A 97 -12.68 -7.06 -12.28
N ASP A 98 -11.50 -7.45 -11.77
CA ASP A 98 -10.79 -6.76 -10.69
C ASP A 98 -9.64 -5.86 -11.21
N LEU A 99 -9.48 -5.74 -12.53
CA LEU A 99 -8.45 -4.89 -13.12
C LEU A 99 -8.64 -3.41 -12.71
N SER A 100 -9.88 -2.95 -12.63
CA SER A 100 -10.20 -1.57 -12.23
C SER A 100 -9.75 -1.29 -10.79
N TRP A 101 -9.95 -2.25 -9.88
CA TRP A 101 -9.47 -2.18 -8.51
C TRP A 101 -7.96 -2.08 -8.45
N ARG A 102 -7.23 -2.93 -9.18
CA ARG A 102 -5.75 -2.91 -9.19
C ARG A 102 -5.19 -1.58 -9.73
N LEU A 103 -5.82 -1.03 -10.76
CA LEU A 103 -5.45 0.28 -11.30
C LEU A 103 -5.72 1.41 -10.30
N ALA A 104 -6.88 1.38 -9.63
CA ALA A 104 -7.22 2.34 -8.58
C ALA A 104 -6.26 2.24 -7.38
N LEU A 105 -5.85 1.04 -7.00
CA LEU A 105 -4.84 0.82 -5.96
C LEU A 105 -3.49 1.44 -6.33
N GLY A 106 -3.01 1.20 -7.55
CA GLY A 106 -1.77 1.80 -8.03
C GLY A 106 -1.81 3.33 -8.05
N ASP A 107 -2.92 3.92 -8.47
CA ASP A 107 -3.12 5.37 -8.48
C ASP A 107 -3.19 5.97 -7.07
N ALA A 108 -3.90 5.31 -6.16
CA ALA A 108 -4.00 5.72 -4.75
C ALA A 108 -2.64 5.69 -4.05
N LEU A 109 -1.83 4.63 -4.27
CA LEU A 109 -0.48 4.50 -3.73
C LEU A 109 0.43 5.66 -4.15
N ARG A 110 0.45 5.96 -5.46
CA ARG A 110 1.27 7.06 -6.00
C ARG A 110 0.79 8.42 -5.53
N SER A 111 -0.53 8.62 -5.42
CA SER A 111 -1.13 9.86 -4.93
C SER A 111 -0.80 10.10 -3.46
N ALA A 112 -0.95 9.09 -2.60
CA ALA A 112 -0.57 9.18 -1.19
C ALA A 112 0.93 9.49 -1.03
N ALA A 113 1.80 8.84 -1.79
CA ALA A 113 3.24 9.14 -1.78
C ALA A 113 3.53 10.59 -2.24
N ALA A 114 2.82 11.09 -3.26
CA ALA A 114 2.98 12.46 -3.75
C ALA A 114 2.55 13.50 -2.71
N ASP A 115 1.44 13.27 -1.99
CA ASP A 115 0.98 14.19 -0.95
C ASP A 115 1.92 14.21 0.25
N ILE A 116 2.45 13.05 0.66
CA ILE A 116 3.47 12.95 1.71
C ILE A 116 4.74 13.71 1.30
N ARG A 117 5.23 13.55 0.06
CA ARG A 117 6.38 14.32 -0.44
C ARG A 117 6.10 15.83 -0.35
N ARG A 118 4.95 16.30 -0.83
CA ARG A 118 4.59 17.73 -0.78
C ARG A 118 4.59 18.28 0.64
N VAL A 119 3.99 17.56 1.59
CA VAL A 119 3.93 17.99 2.99
C VAL A 119 5.31 18.02 3.63
N ARG A 120 6.16 17.03 3.30
CA ARG A 120 7.55 16.98 3.76
C ARG A 120 8.36 18.15 3.20
N ASP A 121 8.33 18.37 1.89
CA ASP A 121 9.13 19.40 1.22
C ASP A 121 8.69 20.82 1.61
N ALA A 122 7.42 21.01 1.97
CA ALA A 122 6.93 22.28 2.52
C ALA A 122 7.54 22.66 3.89
N ARG A 123 8.25 21.73 4.54
CA ARG A 123 9.05 22.01 5.77
C ARG A 123 10.39 22.65 5.46
N ASP A 124 10.97 22.37 4.30
CA ASP A 124 12.37 22.69 3.98
C ASP A 124 12.54 24.11 3.42
N VAL A 125 11.54 24.99 3.61
CA VAL A 125 11.48 26.40 3.17
C VAL A 125 11.42 27.38 4.32
#